data_AF-M1BKV0-F1
#
_entry.id   AF-M1BKV0-F1
#
_cell.length_a   1.000
_cell.length_b   1.000
_cell.length_c   1.000
_cell.angle_alpha   90.00
_cell.angle_beta   90.00
_cell.angle_gamma   90.00
#
_symmetry.space_group_name_H-M   'P 1'
#
loop_
_entity.id
_entity.type
_entity.pdbx_description
1 polymer ?
#
loop_
_entity_poly.entity_id
_entity_poly.type
_entity_poly.pdbx_seq_one_letter_code
_entity_poly.pdbx_strand_id
1 'polypeptide(L)'
;MDKLNKLGNKKICEDLLHYEKKTWCKAYFKEHAKCDIVENNMCETFNSWILAARHKSIITMLEEIRHKIIDRNVEMRKFVDTWISDISHMASLVLEENKEYARDCQVRFNG
;
A
#
# COMPACT_ATOMS: atom_id res chain seq x y z
N MET A 1 1.65 -23.07 1.86
CA MET A 1 0.31 -23.70 1.78
C MET A 1 -0.32 -23.82 3.18
N ASP A 2 0.40 -24.34 4.18
CA ASP A 2 -0.16 -24.57 5.53
C ASP A 2 -0.68 -23.32 6.26
N LYS A 3 -0.09 -22.14 6.00
CA LYS A 3 -0.59 -20.86 6.55
C LYS A 3 -1.86 -20.37 5.84
N LEU A 4 -2.03 -20.67 4.55
CA LEU A 4 -3.21 -20.28 3.75
C LEU A 4 -4.44 -21.10 4.15
N ASN A 5 -4.26 -22.38 4.48
CA ASN A 5 -5.33 -23.26 4.98
C ASN A 5 -5.92 -22.80 6.33
N LYS A 6 -5.28 -21.86 7.02
CA LYS A 6 -5.76 -21.29 8.29
C LYS A 6 -6.68 -20.07 8.10
N LEU A 7 -6.82 -19.53 6.89
CA LEU A 7 -7.61 -18.32 6.59
C LEU A 7 -9.14 -18.58 6.49
N GLY A 8 -9.67 -19.48 7.32
CA GLY A 8 -11.12 -19.68 7.51
C GLY A 8 -11.86 -20.42 6.38
N ASN A 9 -11.39 -20.39 5.14
CA ASN A 9 -11.99 -21.12 4.02
C ASN A 9 -11.09 -22.29 3.58
N LYS A 10 -11.60 -23.52 3.78
CA LYS A 10 -10.91 -24.78 3.48
C LYS A 10 -10.58 -24.99 1.99
N LYS A 11 -11.15 -24.17 1.09
CA LYS A 11 -10.94 -24.25 -0.37
C LYS A 11 -10.08 -23.12 -0.96
N ILE A 12 -9.55 -22.21 -0.14
CA ILE A 12 -8.72 -21.08 -0.63
C ILE A 12 -7.60 -21.52 -1.58
N CYS A 13 -6.93 -22.62 -1.27
CA CYS A 13 -5.85 -23.13 -2.11
C CYS A 13 -6.36 -23.62 -3.48
N GLU A 14 -7.52 -24.26 -3.53
CA GLU A 14 -8.15 -24.75 -4.77
C GLU A 14 -8.64 -23.56 -5.61
N ASP A 15 -9.27 -22.57 -4.97
CA ASP A 15 -9.77 -21.36 -5.60
C ASP A 15 -8.63 -20.52 -6.22
N LEU A 16 -7.51 -20.36 -5.50
CA LEU A 16 -6.34 -19.64 -6.01
C LEU A 16 -5.70 -20.32 -7.21
N LEU A 17 -5.70 -21.65 -7.25
CA LEU A 17 -5.15 -22.42 -8.36
C LEU A 17 -5.97 -22.28 -9.65
N HIS A 18 -7.22 -21.81 -9.57
CA HIS A 18 -8.03 -21.48 -10.75
C HIS A 18 -7.52 -20.24 -11.49
N TYR A 19 -6.89 -19.30 -10.77
CA TYR A 19 -6.32 -18.08 -11.35
C TYR A 19 -4.89 -18.32 -11.87
N GLU A 20 -4.50 -17.62 -12.95
CA GLU A 20 -3.14 -17.72 -13.48
C GLU A 20 -2.11 -17.37 -12.40
N LYS A 21 -1.17 -18.27 -12.11
CA LYS A 21 -0.20 -18.10 -11.01
C LYS A 21 0.57 -16.78 -11.06
N LYS A 22 0.79 -16.23 -12.25
CA LYS A 22 1.47 -14.94 -12.44
C LYS A 22 0.72 -13.75 -11.83
N THR A 23 -0.59 -13.86 -11.61
CA THR A 23 -1.41 -12.75 -11.10
C THR A 23 -1.43 -12.66 -9.58
N TRP A 24 -1.11 -13.74 -8.86
CA TRP A 24 -1.24 -13.80 -7.40
C TRP A 24 -0.02 -14.37 -6.67
N CYS A 25 0.87 -15.10 -7.35
CA CYS A 25 2.05 -15.67 -6.71
C CYS A 25 3.24 -14.71 -6.80
N LYS A 26 3.71 -14.24 -5.63
CA LYS A 26 4.82 -13.28 -5.48
C LYS A 26 6.10 -13.68 -6.22
N ALA A 27 6.35 -14.99 -6.40
CA ALA A 27 7.51 -15.51 -7.14
C ALA A 27 7.53 -15.13 -8.64
N TYR A 28 6.40 -14.72 -9.21
CA TYR A 28 6.28 -14.33 -10.62
C TYR A 28 6.16 -12.82 -10.81
N PHE A 29 6.20 -12.02 -9.73
CA PHE A 29 6.15 -10.57 -9.84
C PHE A 29 7.49 -10.05 -10.35
N LYS A 30 7.45 -9.12 -11.30
CA LYS A 30 8.66 -8.56 -11.90
C LYS A 30 9.46 -7.76 -10.85
N GLU A 31 10.73 -8.09 -10.69
CA GLU A 31 11.61 -7.54 -9.64
C GLU A 31 11.83 -6.02 -9.70
N HIS A 32 11.64 -5.41 -10.87
CA HIS A 32 11.82 -3.97 -11.09
C HIS A 32 10.84 -3.07 -10.31
N ALA A 33 9.67 -3.58 -9.91
CA ALA A 33 8.64 -2.83 -9.20
C ALA A 33 8.23 -3.62 -7.96
N LYS A 34 8.92 -3.39 -6.85
CA LYS A 34 8.55 -3.93 -5.53
C LYS A 34 7.35 -3.12 -5.02
N CYS A 35 6.15 -3.51 -5.41
CA CYS A 35 4.93 -3.06 -4.75
C CYS A 35 4.63 -4.02 -3.60
N ASP A 36 4.98 -3.64 -2.37
CA ASP A 36 4.59 -4.42 -1.18
C ASP A 36 3.08 -4.28 -0.87
N ILE A 37 2.39 -3.36 -1.55
CA ILE A 37 0.94 -3.19 -1.44
C ILE A 37 0.25 -4.13 -2.44
N VAL A 38 -0.09 -5.33 -1.97
CA VAL A 38 -0.90 -6.32 -2.72
C VAL A 38 -2.34 -6.36 -2.19
N GLU A 39 -2.69 -5.41 -1.32
CA GLU A 39 -3.95 -5.43 -0.56
C GLU A 39 -4.96 -4.41 -1.11
N ASN A 40 -6.24 -4.77 -1.05
CA ASN A 40 -7.39 -3.90 -1.38
C ASN A 40 -7.56 -2.71 -0.40
N ASN A 41 -6.67 -2.60 0.59
CA ASN A 41 -6.74 -1.66 1.69
C ASN A 41 -6.87 -0.20 1.22
N MET A 42 -6.22 0.19 0.11
CA MET A 42 -6.37 1.54 -0.44
C MET A 42 -7.81 1.83 -0.91
N CYS A 43 -8.43 0.90 -1.63
CA CYS A 43 -9.80 1.05 -2.09
C CYS A 43 -10.79 0.99 -0.92
N GLU A 44 -10.57 0.13 0.07
CA GLU A 44 -11.39 0.04 1.28
C GLU A 44 -11.31 1.32 2.11
N THR A 45 -10.11 1.85 2.30
CA THR A 45 -9.87 3.12 3.00
C THR A 45 -10.54 4.27 2.27
N PHE A 46 -10.39 4.36 0.95
CA PHE A 46 -11.02 5.42 0.16
C PHE A 46 -12.55 5.32 0.21
N ASN A 47 -13.10 4.13 0.03
CA ASN A 47 -14.55 3.90 0.07
C ASN A 47 -15.15 4.28 1.43
N SER A 48 -14.46 3.94 2.52
CA SER A 48 -14.84 4.33 3.88
C SER A 48 -14.75 5.85 4.06
N TRP A 49 -13.69 6.47 3.53
CA TRP A 49 -13.47 7.91 3.64
C TRP A 49 -14.55 8.75 2.95
N ILE A 50 -15.11 8.27 1.83
CA ILE A 50 -16.18 8.96 1.10
C ILE A 50 -17.60 8.46 1.45
N LEU A 51 -17.74 7.49 2.36
CA LEU A 51 -19.00 6.79 2.61
C LEU A 51 -20.18 7.75 2.87
N ALA A 52 -20.01 8.72 3.77
CA ALA A 52 -21.06 9.70 4.08
C ALA A 52 -21.46 10.59 2.89
N ALA A 53 -20.49 10.96 2.03
CA ALA A 53 -20.75 11.79 0.86
C ALA A 53 -21.54 11.01 -0.22
N ARG A 54 -21.30 9.70 -0.33
CA ARG A 54 -21.97 8.82 -1.30
C ARG A 54 -23.48 8.67 -1.09
N HIS A 55 -23.98 8.97 0.10
CA HIS A 55 -25.42 8.91 0.41
C HIS A 55 -26.18 10.18 0.01
N LYS A 56 -25.54 11.13 -0.69
CA LYS A 56 -26.12 12.43 -1.08
C LYS A 56 -26.35 12.52 -2.58
N SER A 57 -27.00 13.59 -3.02
CA SER A 57 -27.18 13.88 -4.46
C SER A 57 -25.82 13.97 -5.16
N ILE A 58 -25.77 13.65 -6.46
CA ILE A 58 -24.50 13.61 -7.21
C ILE A 58 -23.70 14.92 -7.10
N ILE A 59 -24.38 16.07 -7.16
CA ILE A 59 -23.75 17.38 -7.03
C ILE A 59 -23.17 17.56 -5.63
N THR A 60 -23.97 17.27 -4.60
CA THR A 60 -23.53 17.40 -3.20
C THR A 60 -22.39 16.44 -2.86
N MET A 61 -22.44 15.20 -3.34
CA MET A 61 -21.39 14.19 -3.16
C MET A 61 -20.06 14.69 -3.72
N LEU A 62 -20.07 15.21 -4.96
CA LEU A 62 -18.85 15.70 -5.61
C LEU A 62 -18.27 16.93 -4.90
N GLU A 63 -19.10 17.88 -4.46
CA GLU A 63 -18.65 19.05 -3.71
C GLU A 63 -18.04 18.67 -2.35
N GLU A 64 -18.60 17.69 -1.65
CA GLU A 64 -18.02 17.21 -0.39
C GLU A 64 -16.71 16.47 -0.59
N ILE A 65 -16.60 15.64 -1.62
CA ILE A 65 -15.33 14.98 -1.96
C ILE A 65 -14.28 16.04 -2.33
N ARG A 66 -14.65 17.06 -3.09
CA ARG A 66 -13.75 18.16 -3.47
C ARG A 66 -13.22 18.89 -2.23
N HIS A 67 -14.09 19.31 -1.31
CA HIS A 67 -13.66 19.96 -0.06
C HIS A 67 -12.74 19.06 0.76
N LYS A 68 -13.11 17.80 0.96
CA LYS A 68 -12.27 16.82 1.67
C LYS A 68 -10.87 16.68 1.07
N ILE A 69 -10.75 16.65 -0.26
CA ILE A 69 -9.46 16.58 -0.94
C ILE A 69 -8.65 17.86 -0.71
N ILE A 70 -9.30 19.04 -0.77
CA ILE A 70 -8.63 20.32 -0.54
C ILE A 70 -8.10 20.40 0.90
N ASP A 71 -8.92 20.08 1.89
CA ASP A 71 -8.55 20.11 3.31
C ASP A 71 -7.35 19.18 3.56
N ARG A 72 -7.42 17.94 3.05
CA ARG A 72 -6.32 16.98 3.14
C ARG A 72 -5.05 17.51 2.50
N ASN A 73 -5.12 18.17 1.34
CA ASN A 73 -3.94 18.74 0.69
C ASN A 73 -3.31 19.86 1.52
N VAL A 74 -4.13 20.70 2.16
CA VAL A 74 -3.63 21.75 3.06
C VAL A 74 -2.94 21.14 4.28
N GLU A 75 -3.52 20.11 4.90
CA GLU A 75 -2.91 19.38 6.01
C GLU A 75 -1.60 18.71 5.60
N MET A 76 -1.56 18.06 4.42
CA MET A 76 -0.34 17.44 3.90
C MET A 76 0.77 18.46 3.65
N ARG A 77 0.44 19.67 3.15
CA ARG A 77 1.42 20.75 3.00
C ARG A 77 1.99 21.18 4.34
N LYS A 78 1.12 21.46 5.32
CA LYS A 78 1.55 21.79 6.69
C LYS A 78 2.42 20.70 7.30
N PHE A 79 2.10 19.43 7.06
CA PHE A 79 2.92 18.31 7.51
C PHE A 79 4.30 18.31 6.85
N VAL A 80 4.38 18.54 5.54
CA VAL A 80 5.67 18.64 4.83
C VAL A 80 6.49 19.83 5.33
N ASP A 81 5.84 20.95 5.67
CA ASP A 81 6.52 22.12 6.24
C ASP A 81 7.20 21.81 7.61
N THR A 82 6.82 20.71 8.29
CA THR A 82 7.50 20.26 9.52
C THR A 82 8.79 19.48 9.27
N TRP A 83 9.10 19.13 8.02
CA TRP A 83 10.25 18.29 7.71
C TRP A 83 11.55 19.06 7.92
N ILE A 84 12.51 18.41 8.58
CA ILE A 84 13.84 18.96 8.87
C ILE A 84 14.76 18.81 7.64
N SER A 85 14.45 17.88 6.74
CA SER A 85 15.25 17.55 5.55
C SER A 85 14.35 17.38 4.34
N ASP A 86 14.96 17.34 3.16
CA ASP A 86 14.25 17.06 1.90
C ASP A 86 13.66 15.64 1.82
N ILE A 87 13.98 14.77 2.78
CA ILE A 87 13.48 13.39 2.87
C ILE A 87 12.39 13.31 3.95
N SER A 88 11.29 12.64 3.60
CA SER A 88 10.20 12.33 4.55
C SER A 88 10.71 11.56 5.75
N HIS A 89 10.24 11.90 6.95
CA HIS A 89 10.53 11.13 8.16
C HIS A 89 10.25 9.64 7.99
N MET A 90 9.15 9.27 7.33
CA MET A 90 8.79 7.87 7.10
C MET A 90 9.79 7.15 6.18
N ALA A 91 10.21 7.83 5.11
CA ALA A 91 11.21 7.28 4.19
C ALA A 91 12.58 7.16 4.87
N SER A 92 12.96 8.14 5.69
CA SER A 92 14.20 8.10 6.49
C SER A 92 14.20 6.93 7.46
N LEU A 93 13.09 6.66 8.16
CA LEU A 93 12.98 5.50 9.06
C LEU A 93 13.21 4.18 8.33
N VAL A 94 12.53 3.98 7.19
CA VAL A 94 12.70 2.78 6.36
C VAL A 94 14.13 2.66 5.83
N LEU A 95 14.76 3.79 5.47
CA LEU A 95 16.14 3.81 5.03
C LEU A 95 17.09 3.37 6.14
N GLU A 96 16.93 3.89 7.37
CA GLU A 96 17.76 3.50 8.51
C GLU A 96 17.60 2.02 8.85
N GLU A 97 16.39 1.48 8.86
CA GLU A 97 16.13 0.05 9.06
C GLU A 97 16.85 -0.80 7.99
N ASN A 98 16.72 -0.42 6.72
CA ASN A 98 17.39 -1.12 5.63
C ASN A 98 18.91 -1.04 5.71
N LYS A 99 19.47 0.07 6.21
CA LYS A 99 20.91 0.20 6.45
C LYS A 99 21.38 -0.79 7.51
N GLU A 100 20.61 -1.01 8.57
CA GLU A 100 20.93 -2.01 9.59
C GLU A 100 20.96 -3.42 8.99
N TYR A 101 19.92 -3.83 8.25
CA TYR A 101 19.91 -5.13 7.58
C TYR A 101 21.05 -5.30 6.57
N ALA A 102 21.42 -4.22 5.86
CA ALA A 102 22.51 -4.26 4.89
C ALA A 102 23.89 -4.50 5.55
N ARG A 103 24.08 -4.16 6.84
CA ARG A 103 25.34 -4.44 7.55
C ARG A 103 25.64 -5.94 7.65
N ASP A 104 24.59 -6.76 7.70
CA ASP A 104 24.71 -8.22 7.80
C ASP A 104 24.83 -8.90 6.42
N CYS A 105 24.77 -8.12 5.34
CA CYS A 105 24.83 -8.62 3.97
C CYS A 105 26.26 -8.57 3.41
N GLN A 106 26.76 -9.70 2.89
CA GLN A 106 28.00 -9.75 2.12
C GLN A 106 27.71 -9.66 0.63
N VAL A 107 28.25 -8.63 -0.03
CA VAL A 107 28.20 -8.51 -1.48
C VAL A 107 29.22 -9.48 -2.08
N ARG A 108 28.74 -10.48 -2.83
CA ARG A 108 29.59 -11.37 -3.64
C ARG A 108 29.46 -10.97 -5.11
N PHE A 109 30.54 -10.43 -5.67
CA PHE A 109 30.65 -10.18 -7.11
C PHE A 109 30.99 -11.49 -7.83
N ASN A 110 30.30 -11.81 -8.93
CA ASN A 110 30.45 -13.09 -9.63
C ASN A 110 30.97 -12.99 -11.08
N GLY A 111 31.71 -11.93 -11.42
CA GLY A 111 32.35 -11.81 -12.75
C GLY A 111 31.37 -11.49 -13.86
#